data_AF-A0A7S2HH99-F1
#
_entry.id   AF-A0A7S2HH99-F1
#
_cell.length_a   1.000
_cell.length_b   1.000
_cell.length_c   1.000
_cell.angle_alpha   90.00
_cell.angle_beta   90.00
_cell.angle_gamma   90.00
#
_symmetry.space_group_name_H-M   'P 1'
#
loop_
_entity.id
_entity.type
_entity.pdbx_description
1 polymer ?
#
loop_
_entity_poly.entity_id
_entity_poly.type
_entity_poly.pdbx_seq_one_letter_code
_entity_poly.pdbx_strand_id
1 'polypeptide(L)'
;MDAGDDGFVKEPTSGCALPVCISDLLGGEPKSLELLATGIRVTRIAFVDIQVYAVGVYADPTELPPALLEDLTVGRDDKRLLHELRVSPLAKVFDLTFLRGISGPQMSSGLGGSLRAAGVPDKIVE
;
A
#
# COMPACT_ATOMS: atom_id res chain seq x y z
N MET A 1 -12.34 15.11 -4.32
CA MET A 1 -12.19 13.71 -4.81
C MET A 1 -13.58 13.13 -4.81
N ASP A 2 -14.06 12.65 -5.96
CA ASP A 2 -15.38 12.04 -6.11
C ASP A 2 -15.39 10.72 -5.34
N ALA A 3 -15.94 10.72 -4.13
CA ALA A 3 -16.23 9.50 -3.40
C ALA A 3 -17.50 8.89 -4.04
N GLY A 4 -17.31 7.95 -4.96
CA GLY A 4 -18.40 7.06 -5.35
C GLY A 4 -18.88 6.29 -4.12
N ASP A 5 -20.19 6.28 -3.92
CA ASP A 5 -20.96 5.77 -2.78
C ASP A 5 -20.84 4.24 -2.52
N ASP A 6 -19.78 3.59 -3.04
CA ASP A 6 -19.64 2.14 -3.11
C ASP A 6 -18.64 1.57 -2.08
N GLY A 7 -17.98 2.41 -1.26
CA GLY A 7 -16.98 1.95 -0.29
C GLY A 7 -15.63 1.55 -0.90
N PHE A 8 -15.34 2.01 -2.13
CA PHE A 8 -14.08 1.77 -2.83
C PHE A 8 -13.45 3.07 -3.36
N VAL A 9 -12.12 3.10 -3.40
CA VAL A 9 -11.30 4.11 -4.09
C VAL A 9 -10.67 3.48 -5.33
N LYS A 10 -10.68 4.18 -6.45
CA LYS A 10 -10.00 3.72 -7.67
C LYS A 10 -8.57 4.23 -7.72
N GLU A 11 -7.61 3.33 -7.89
CA GLU A 11 -6.24 3.71 -8.22
C GLU A 11 -6.24 4.34 -9.63
N PRO A 12 -5.73 5.57 -9.81
CA PRO A 12 -5.95 6.36 -11.01
C PRO A 12 -5.30 5.80 -12.28
N THR A 13 -4.24 5.00 -12.16
CA THR A 13 -3.45 4.52 -13.30
C THR A 13 -3.97 3.19 -13.87
N SER A 14 -4.43 2.29 -13.01
CA SER A 14 -4.96 0.96 -13.36
C SER A 14 -6.48 0.92 -13.39
N GLY A 15 -7.15 1.85 -12.72
CA GLY A 15 -8.59 1.80 -12.47
C GLY A 15 -9.00 0.72 -11.46
N CYS A 16 -8.03 0.08 -10.79
CA CYS A 16 -8.29 -0.95 -9.78
C CYS A 16 -9.07 -0.36 -8.60
N ALA A 17 -10.20 -0.98 -8.25
CA ALA A 17 -11.00 -0.59 -7.10
C ALA A 17 -10.44 -1.25 -5.83
N LEU A 18 -10.02 -0.42 -4.88
CA LEU A 18 -9.49 -0.82 -3.58
C LEU A 18 -10.50 -0.42 -2.50
N PRO A 19 -10.81 -1.28 -1.53
CA PRO A 19 -11.79 -0.94 -0.49
C PRO A 19 -11.29 0.24 0.35
N VAL A 20 -12.18 1.14 0.75
CA VAL A 20 -11.85 2.29 1.62
C VAL A 20 -11.47 1.81 3.03
N CYS A 21 -11.99 0.65 3.43
CA CYS A 21 -11.74 0.04 4.73
C CYS A 21 -11.60 -1.48 4.60
N ILE A 22 -10.67 -2.05 5.34
CA ILE A 22 -10.54 -3.49 5.52
C ILE A 22 -10.65 -3.86 7.00
N SER A 23 -11.18 -5.03 7.28
CA SER A 23 -11.13 -5.63 8.60
C SER A 23 -9.86 -6.46 8.69
N ASP A 24 -8.95 -6.14 9.60
CA ASP A 24 -7.80 -7.01 9.83
C ASP A 24 -8.28 -8.33 10.47
N LEU A 25 -7.94 -9.45 9.81
CA LEU A 25 -8.23 -10.81 10.28
C LEU A 25 -7.00 -11.49 10.88
N LEU A 26 -5.86 -10.80 10.97
CA LEU A 26 -4.62 -11.35 11.51
C LEU A 26 -4.65 -11.36 13.06
N GLY A 27 -5.40 -12.32 13.61
CA GLY A 27 -5.11 -12.92 14.93
C GLY A 27 -5.42 -12.10 16.18
N GLY A 28 -6.33 -11.12 16.12
CA GLY A 28 -6.75 -10.31 17.27
C GLY A 28 -8.23 -9.86 17.21
N GLU A 29 -8.58 -8.86 18.02
CA GLU A 29 -9.88 -8.18 17.94
C GLU A 29 -10.02 -7.52 16.56
N PRO A 30 -11.16 -7.67 15.87
CA PRO A 30 -11.36 -7.12 14.54
C PRO A 30 -11.23 -5.60 14.57
N LYS A 31 -10.17 -5.10 13.93
CA LYS A 31 -9.88 -3.67 13.83
C LYS A 31 -10.15 -3.19 12.41
N SER A 32 -10.92 -2.12 12.32
CA SER A 32 -11.21 -1.42 11.07
C SER A 32 -9.98 -0.61 10.67
N LEU A 33 -9.37 -0.92 9.53
CA LEU A 33 -8.23 -0.20 8.98
C LEU A 33 -8.67 0.62 7.78
N GLU A 34 -8.34 1.91 7.78
CA GLU A 34 -8.70 2.83 6.70
C GLU A 34 -7.60 2.91 5.65
N LEU A 35 -8.01 3.10 4.40
CA LEU A 35 -7.12 3.29 3.27
C LEU A 35 -6.45 4.66 3.34
N LEU A 36 -5.14 4.67 3.52
CA LEU A 36 -4.33 5.90 3.60
C LEU A 36 -3.78 6.31 2.23
N ALA A 37 -3.40 5.33 1.41
CA ALA A 37 -2.79 5.59 0.12
C ALA A 37 -3.02 4.44 -0.86
N THR A 38 -3.06 4.78 -2.15
CA THR A 38 -3.06 3.80 -3.24
C THR A 38 -1.86 4.03 -4.14
N GLY A 39 -1.43 2.98 -4.84
CA GLY A 39 -0.38 3.10 -5.83
C GLY A 39 -0.35 1.90 -6.77
N ILE A 40 0.55 1.96 -7.74
CA ILE A 40 0.71 0.91 -8.73
C ILE A 40 2.17 0.51 -8.86
N ARG A 41 2.43 -0.80 -8.92
CA ARG A 41 3.73 -1.31 -9.32
C ARG A 41 3.77 -1.53 -10.81
N VAL A 42 4.68 -0.83 -11.49
CA VAL A 42 4.99 -1.05 -12.90
C VAL A 42 6.36 -1.69 -13.01
N THR A 43 6.51 -2.61 -13.96
CA THR A 43 7.82 -3.17 -14.35
C THR A 43 7.98 -3.09 -15.85
N ARG A 44 9.20 -2.82 -16.31
CA ARG A 44 9.53 -2.79 -17.73
C ARG A 44 10.01 -4.17 -18.15
N ILE A 45 9.34 -4.75 -19.15
CA ILE A 45 9.78 -6.00 -19.80
C ILE A 45 10.08 -5.66 -21.25
N ALA A 46 11.33 -5.88 -21.67
CA ALA A 46 11.88 -5.35 -22.91
C ALA A 46 11.64 -3.83 -23.02
N PHE A 47 10.76 -3.38 -23.90
CA PHE A 47 10.45 -1.97 -24.15
C PHE A 47 9.04 -1.56 -23.71
N VAL A 48 8.33 -2.44 -23.01
CA VAL A 48 6.93 -2.21 -22.61
C VAL A 48 6.84 -2.10 -21.10
N ASP A 49 6.17 -1.04 -20.64
CA ASP A 49 5.83 -0.85 -19.24
C ASP A 49 4.56 -1.64 -18.93
N ILE A 50 4.66 -2.52 -17.93
CA ILE A 50 3.57 -3.42 -17.58
C ILE A 50 3.16 -3.23 -16.12
N GLN A 51 1.88 -2.98 -15.90
CA GLN A 51 1.23 -2.83 -14.59
C GLN A 51 1.10 -4.19 -13.88
N VAL A 52 1.74 -4.37 -12.73
CA VAL A 52 1.91 -5.66 -12.02
C VAL A 52 0.77 -5.87 -11.03
N TYR A 53 0.65 -4.96 -10.07
CA TYR A 53 -0.37 -4.95 -9.03
C TYR A 53 -0.68 -3.50 -8.65
N ALA A 54 -1.92 -3.26 -8.21
CA ALA A 54 -2.24 -2.10 -7.40
C ALA A 54 -1.93 -2.42 -5.93
N VAL A 55 -1.54 -1.41 -5.17
CA VAL A 55 -1.30 -1.52 -3.73
C VAL A 55 -2.20 -0.54 -2.98
N GLY A 56 -2.87 -1.04 -1.95
CA GLY A 56 -3.51 -0.23 -0.92
C GLY A 56 -2.69 -0.28 0.36
N VAL A 57 -2.49 0.88 1.00
CA VAL A 57 -1.83 0.98 2.31
C VAL A 57 -2.89 1.33 3.35
N TYR A 58 -3.08 0.44 4.31
CA TYR A 58 -4.10 0.54 5.34
C TYR A 58 -3.48 0.65 6.73
N ALA A 59 -4.09 1.44 7.60
CA ALA A 59 -3.76 1.46 9.01
C ALA A 59 -4.94 1.95 9.85
N ASP A 60 -4.81 1.84 11.18
CA ASP A 60 -5.79 2.43 12.09
C ASP A 60 -5.62 3.95 12.16
N PRO A 61 -6.64 4.74 11.77
CA PRO A 61 -6.57 6.19 11.87
C PRO A 61 -6.39 6.68 13.32
N THR A 62 -6.85 5.95 14.33
CA THR A 62 -6.74 6.40 15.74
C THR A 62 -5.31 6.36 16.29
N GLU A 63 -4.45 5.59 15.65
CA GLU A 63 -3.03 5.50 15.99
C GLU A 63 -2.17 6.47 15.15
N LEU A 64 -2.76 7.18 14.18
CA LEU A 64 -2.04 8.20 13.40
C LEU A 64 -1.87 9.48 14.23
N PRO A 65 -0.69 10.12 14.19
CA PRO A 65 -0.51 11.44 14.78
C PRO A 65 -1.52 12.44 14.17
N PRO A 66 -2.18 13.29 14.97
CA PRO A 66 -3.17 14.24 14.45
C PRO A 66 -2.64 15.15 13.33
N ALA A 67 -1.37 15.58 13.44
CA ALA A 67 -0.71 16.37 12.40
C ALA A 67 -0.65 15.64 11.04
N LEU A 68 -0.51 14.32 11.07
CA LEU A 68 -0.38 13.47 9.89
C LEU A 68 -1.74 13.20 9.24
N LEU A 69 -2.80 13.10 10.06
CA LEU A 69 -4.19 13.08 9.61
C LEU A 69 -4.57 14.39 8.90
N GLU A 70 -4.20 15.54 9.47
CA GLU A 70 -4.45 16.84 8.81
C GLU A 70 -3.77 16.91 7.44
N ASP A 71 -2.50 16.51 7.34
CA ASP A 71 -1.76 16.49 6.07
C ASP A 71 -2.40 15.55 5.02
N LEU A 72 -2.92 14.39 5.44
CA LEU A 72 -3.62 13.44 4.57
C LEU A 72 -4.91 14.03 3.97
N THR A 73 -5.67 14.80 4.76
CA THR A 73 -6.94 15.39 4.29
C THR A 73 -6.75 16.50 3.25
N VAL A 74 -5.59 17.15 3.25
CA VAL A 74 -5.28 18.27 2.33
C VAL A 74 -4.74 17.75 0.98
N GLY A 75 -4.48 16.45 0.83
CA GLY A 75 -4.10 15.83 -0.43
C GLY A 75 -2.78 16.35 -1.00
N ARG A 76 -1.85 16.79 -0.13
CA ARG A 76 -0.52 17.24 -0.57
C ARG A 76 0.33 16.01 -0.86
N ASP A 77 1.02 16.04 -2.01
CA ASP A 77 2.09 15.10 -2.33
C ASP A 77 3.30 15.41 -1.44
N ASP A 78 3.19 15.04 -0.17
CA ASP A 78 4.17 15.38 0.85
C ASP A 78 5.11 14.19 1.10
N LYS A 79 6.34 14.30 0.59
CA LYS A 79 7.42 13.34 0.89
C LYS A 79 7.63 13.17 2.39
N ARG A 80 7.27 14.19 3.19
CA ARG A 80 7.28 14.14 4.65
C ARG A 80 6.24 13.17 5.19
N LEU A 81 5.01 13.20 4.70
CA LEU A 81 3.94 12.27 5.09
C LEU A 81 4.35 10.81 4.86
N LEU A 82 4.90 10.51 3.68
CA LEU A 82 5.41 9.17 3.38
C LEU A 82 6.58 8.76 4.29
N HIS A 83 7.45 9.70 4.63
CA HIS A 83 8.55 9.46 5.57
C HIS A 83 8.03 9.19 6.99
N GLU A 84 7.13 10.02 7.49
CA GLU A 84 6.53 9.88 8.82
C GLU A 84 5.73 8.58 8.95
N LEU A 85 4.95 8.22 7.94
CA LEU A 85 4.31 6.90 7.87
C LEU A 85 5.37 5.79 7.89
N ARG A 86 6.41 5.87 7.07
CA ARG A 86 7.45 4.82 7.00
C ARG A 86 8.15 4.58 8.33
N VAL A 87 8.44 5.62 9.10
CA VAL A 87 9.16 5.50 10.39
C VAL A 87 8.24 5.30 11.59
N SER A 88 6.92 5.44 11.42
CA SER A 88 5.98 5.28 12.52
C SER A 88 5.87 3.82 12.99
N PRO A 89 5.73 3.58 14.31
CA PRO A 89 5.55 2.25 14.87
C PRO A 89 4.16 1.65 14.58
N LEU A 90 3.27 2.44 13.98
CA LEU A 90 1.92 2.07 13.55
C LEU A 90 1.95 0.76 12.73
N ALA A 91 1.04 -0.16 13.07
CA ALA A 91 0.79 -1.34 12.25
C ALA A 91 0.22 -0.95 10.89
N LYS A 92 0.78 -1.52 9.82
CA LYS A 92 0.39 -1.20 8.44
C LYS A 92 0.12 -2.48 7.69
N VAL A 93 -0.99 -2.48 6.97
CA VAL A 93 -1.35 -3.57 6.06
C VAL A 93 -1.15 -3.08 4.63
N PHE A 94 -0.38 -3.85 3.87
CA PHE A 94 -0.20 -3.64 2.43
C PHE A 94 -1.02 -4.68 1.70
N ASP A 95 -2.14 -4.25 1.11
CA ASP A 95 -2.95 -5.12 0.25
C ASP A 95 -2.45 -5.02 -1.19
N LEU A 96 -2.16 -6.16 -1.81
CA LEU A 96 -1.61 -6.25 -3.16
C LEU A 96 -2.65 -6.90 -4.07
N THR A 97 -3.32 -6.09 -4.89
CA THR A 97 -4.26 -6.59 -5.90
C THR A 97 -3.55 -6.79 -7.23
N PHE A 98 -3.28 -8.04 -7.59
CA PHE A 98 -2.63 -8.40 -8.84
C PHE A 98 -3.52 -8.12 -10.05
N LEU A 99 -3.00 -7.35 -11.00
CA LEU A 99 -3.71 -6.94 -12.22
C LEU A 99 -3.58 -7.96 -13.36
N ARG A 100 -2.82 -9.04 -13.12
CA ARG A 100 -2.55 -10.13 -14.07
C ARG A 100 -2.08 -11.38 -13.35
N GLY A 101 -2.07 -12.50 -14.06
CA GLY A 101 -1.46 -13.73 -13.58
C GLY A 101 0.06 -13.57 -13.38
N ILE A 102 0.51 -13.78 -12.15
CA ILE A 102 1.93 -13.79 -11.78
C ILE A 102 2.19 -15.08 -11.00
N SER A 103 3.26 -15.79 -11.37
CA SER A 103 3.67 -16.98 -10.63
C SER A 103 4.33 -16.61 -9.30
N GLY A 104 4.21 -17.48 -8.29
CA GLY A 104 4.89 -17.30 -7.00
C GLY A 104 6.39 -16.97 -7.11
N PRO A 105 7.17 -17.66 -7.97
CA PRO A 105 8.58 -17.34 -8.19
C PRO A 105 8.84 -15.93 -8.77
N GLN A 106 7.98 -15.45 -9.67
CA GLN A 106 8.10 -14.10 -10.23
C GLN A 106 7.81 -13.05 -9.16
N MET A 107 6.78 -13.28 -8.33
CA MET A 107 6.44 -12.42 -7.21
C MET A 107 7.57 -12.36 -6.18
N SER A 108 8.06 -13.52 -5.72
CA SER A 108 9.11 -13.59 -4.69
C SER A 108 10.43 -13.01 -5.17
N SER A 109 10.80 -13.23 -6.44
CA SER A 109 11.99 -12.63 -7.04
C SER A 109 11.88 -11.10 -7.13
N GLY A 110 10.74 -10.58 -7.61
CA GLY A 110 10.50 -9.14 -7.74
C GLY A 110 10.44 -8.42 -6.39
N LEU A 111 9.78 -9.03 -5.40
CA LEU A 111 9.72 -8.52 -4.03
C LEU A 111 11.10 -8.57 -3.37
N GLY A 112 11.78 -9.71 -3.43
CA GLY A 112 13.13 -9.87 -2.85
C GLY A 112 14.15 -8.91 -3.47
N GLY A 113 14.09 -8.68 -4.78
CA GLY A 113 14.92 -7.67 -5.44
C GLY A 113 14.64 -6.25 -4.95
N SER A 114 13.36 -5.90 -4.75
CA SER A 114 12.96 -4.58 -4.24
C SER A 114 13.37 -4.38 -2.78
N LEU A 115 13.23 -5.42 -1.94
CA LEU A 115 13.62 -5.39 -0.53
C LEU A 115 15.13 -5.23 -0.37
N ARG A 116 15.94 -5.98 -1.12
CA ARG A 116 17.40 -5.81 -1.14
C ARG A 116 17.82 -4.42 -1.58
N ALA A 117 17.20 -3.88 -2.64
CA ALA A 117 17.46 -2.52 -3.10
C ALA A 117 17.09 -1.46 -2.05
N ALA A 118 16.09 -1.74 -1.20
CA ALA A 118 15.70 -0.90 -0.08
C ALA A 118 16.57 -1.09 1.18
N GLY A 119 17.57 -1.97 1.15
CA GLY A 119 18.47 -2.24 2.27
C GLY A 119 17.88 -3.15 3.34
N VAL A 120 16.79 -3.87 3.05
CA VAL A 120 16.23 -4.86 3.97
C VAL A 120 17.12 -6.10 3.97
N PRO A 121 17.60 -6.58 5.13
CA PRO A 121 18.47 -7.75 5.20
C PRO A 121 17.75 -9.01 4.73
N ASP A 122 18.46 -9.89 4.02
CA ASP A 122 17.92 -11.17 3.51
C ASP A 122 17.54 -12.16 4.63
N LYS A 123 17.90 -11.87 5.90
CA LYS A 123 17.55 -12.65 7.08
C LYS A 123 17.05 -11.72 8.19
N ILE A 124 15.91 -12.06 8.77
CA ILE A 124 15.50 -11.54 10.08
C ILE A 124 16.39 -12.25 11.10
N VAL A 125 17.22 -11.48 11.82
CA VAL A 125 17.96 -12.03 12.96
C VAL A 125 16.94 -12.17 14.08
N GLU A 126 16.55 -13.40 14.38
CA GLU A 126 15.79 -13.73 15.60
C GLU A 126 16.68 -13.62 16.84
#